data_AF-A0A522HXZ5-F1
#
_entry.id   AF-A0A522HXZ5-F1
#
_cell.length_a   1.000
_cell.length_b   1.000
_cell.length_c   1.000
_cell.angle_alpha   90.00
_cell.angle_beta   90.00
_cell.angle_gamma   90.00
#
_symmetry.space_group_name_H-M   'P 1'
#
loop_
_entity.id
_entity.type
_entity.pdbx_description
1 polymer ?
#
loop_
_entity_poly.entity_id
_entity_poly.type
_entity_poly.pdbx_seq_one_letter_code
_entity_poly.pdbx_strand_id
1 'polypeptide(L)'
;YVMQQLRQHQGMLGGETSGHILCLDRASTGDGIIVALAVLEALAHDGLDLAVARQGLKKFPQVMLNVCAGGAREALHSDEVRQALGEVERTLHGRGRVVLRASGTEPLVRVTVEGAETAEVQQLAEKLAAIVKMVAERS
;
A
#
# COMPACT_ATOMS: atom_id res chain seq x y z
N TYR A 1 7.61 -8.18 8.70
CA TYR A 1 6.69 -8.95 7.84
C TYR A 1 7.38 -9.45 6.57
N VAL A 2 7.98 -8.58 5.76
CA VAL A 2 8.62 -8.94 4.47
C VAL A 2 9.65 -10.09 4.59
N MET A 3 10.61 -10.00 5.52
CA MET A 3 11.60 -11.08 5.76
C MET A 3 10.97 -12.45 6.05
N GLN A 4 9.87 -12.48 6.82
CA GLN A 4 9.17 -13.73 7.13
C GLN A 4 8.54 -14.33 5.87
N GLN A 5 7.93 -13.49 5.03
CA GLN A 5 7.36 -13.92 3.75
C GLN A 5 8.45 -14.42 2.78
N LEU A 6 9.60 -13.74 2.70
CA LEU A 6 10.72 -14.20 1.88
C LEU A 6 11.23 -15.57 2.32
N ARG A 7 11.39 -15.82 3.62
CA ARG A 7 11.78 -17.15 4.13
C ARG A 7 10.75 -18.22 3.82
N GLN A 8 9.47 -17.91 4.02
CA GLN A 8 8.37 -18.85 3.76
C GLN A 8 8.28 -19.22 2.27
N HIS A 9 8.52 -18.28 1.38
CA HIS A 9 8.41 -18.46 -0.07
C HIS A 9 9.76 -18.69 -0.78
N GLN A 10 10.85 -18.89 -0.01
CA GLN A 10 12.21 -19.00 -0.54
C GLN A 10 12.59 -17.85 -1.51
N GLY A 11 12.05 -16.65 -1.26
CA GLY A 11 12.30 -15.46 -2.07
C GLY A 11 13.63 -14.79 -1.70
N MET A 12 14.32 -14.23 -2.70
CA MET A 12 15.60 -13.54 -2.50
C MET A 12 15.50 -12.01 -2.53
N LEU A 13 14.45 -11.46 -3.15
CA LEU A 13 14.24 -10.02 -3.26
C LEU A 13 12.88 -9.64 -2.65
N GLY A 14 12.88 -8.63 -1.77
CA GLY A 14 11.65 -8.06 -1.25
C GLY A 14 11.87 -6.65 -0.70
N GLY A 15 10.81 -5.92 -0.41
CA GLY A 15 10.98 -4.57 0.12
C GLY A 15 9.67 -3.88 0.48
N GLU A 16 9.82 -2.67 0.99
CA GLU A 16 8.73 -1.79 1.40
C GLU A 16 8.74 -0.50 0.59
N THR A 17 7.60 0.20 0.55
CA THR A 17 7.46 1.47 -0.19
C THR A 17 8.34 2.60 0.36
N SER A 18 8.89 2.43 1.56
CA SER A 18 9.88 3.34 2.18
C SER A 18 11.24 3.32 1.48
N GLY A 19 11.50 2.33 0.62
CA GLY A 19 12.82 2.08 0.03
C GLY A 19 13.68 1.10 0.84
N HIS A 20 13.17 0.55 1.94
CA HIS A 20 13.81 -0.58 2.63
C HIS A 20 13.67 -1.84 1.78
N ILE A 21 14.75 -2.25 1.11
CA ILE A 21 14.80 -3.40 0.20
C ILE A 21 15.78 -4.44 0.75
N LEU A 22 15.41 -5.71 0.64
CA LEU A 22 16.14 -6.90 1.05
C LEU A 22 16.63 -7.64 -0.20
N CYS A 23 17.95 -7.74 -0.37
CA CYS A 23 18.59 -8.58 -1.37
C CYS A 23 19.32 -9.73 -0.65
N LEU A 24 18.62 -10.83 -0.39
CA LEU A 24 19.06 -11.91 0.50
C LEU A 24 20.19 -12.77 -0.07
N ASP A 25 20.47 -12.64 -1.37
CA ASP A 25 21.64 -13.19 -2.05
C ASP A 25 22.93 -12.38 -1.76
N ARG A 26 22.80 -11.13 -1.27
CA ARG A 26 23.92 -10.21 -0.99
C ARG A 26 24.05 -9.82 0.48
N ALA A 27 22.93 -9.69 1.20
CA ALA A 27 22.89 -9.21 2.58
C ALA A 27 21.80 -9.91 3.40
N SER A 28 22.05 -10.13 4.69
CA SER A 28 21.07 -10.73 5.60
C SER A 28 20.00 -9.75 6.12
N THR A 29 20.10 -8.47 5.77
CA THR A 29 19.18 -7.38 6.15
C THR A 29 19.13 -6.33 5.04
N GLY A 30 18.27 -5.33 5.18
CA GLY A 30 18.18 -4.24 4.22
C GLY A 30 19.35 -3.28 4.35
N ASP A 31 20.03 -3.04 3.23
CA ASP A 31 21.18 -2.16 3.12
C ASP A 31 21.03 -1.31 1.86
N GLY A 32 20.94 0.01 2.04
CA GLY A 32 20.70 0.94 0.95
C GLY A 32 21.86 1.02 -0.06
N ILE A 33 23.11 0.81 0.37
CA ILE A 33 24.28 0.83 -0.51
C ILE A 33 24.27 -0.43 -1.38
N ILE A 34 24.05 -1.60 -0.78
CA ILE A 34 23.97 -2.86 -1.52
C ILE A 34 22.83 -2.82 -2.55
N VAL A 35 21.67 -2.30 -2.16
CA VAL A 35 20.53 -2.13 -3.07
C VAL A 35 20.84 -1.15 -4.19
N ALA A 36 21.47 -0.02 -3.90
CA ALA A 36 21.85 0.95 -4.92
C ALA A 36 22.84 0.34 -5.93
N LEU A 37 23.83 -0.42 -5.44
CA LEU A 37 24.78 -1.13 -6.30
C LEU A 37 24.08 -2.21 -7.15
N ALA A 38 23.14 -2.96 -6.58
CA ALA A 38 22.37 -3.96 -7.33
C ALA A 38 21.53 -3.33 -8.46
N VAL A 39 20.94 -2.15 -8.21
CA VAL A 39 20.23 -1.40 -9.26
C VAL A 39 21.21 -0.95 -10.35
N LEU A 40 22.36 -0.40 -9.98
CA LEU A 40 23.38 0.02 -10.95
C LEU A 40 23.94 -1.16 -11.76
N GLU A 41 24.15 -2.31 -11.12
CA GLU A 41 24.56 -3.55 -11.77
C GLU A 41 23.53 -4.00 -12.81
N ALA A 42 22.24 -4.01 -12.47
CA ALA A 42 21.16 -4.36 -13.39
C ALA A 42 21.06 -3.39 -14.58
N LEU A 43 21.14 -2.08 -14.33
CA LEU A 43 21.14 -1.05 -15.38
C LEU A 43 22.34 -1.19 -16.31
N ALA A 44 23.53 -1.44 -15.75
CA ALA A 44 24.76 -1.63 -16.53
C ALA A 44 24.70 -2.92 -17.36
N HIS A 45 24.12 -4.00 -16.83
CA HIS A 45 23.92 -5.26 -17.55
C HIS A 45 23.04 -5.09 -18.78
N ASP A 46 21.93 -4.35 -18.65
CA ASP A 46 20.98 -4.11 -19.73
C ASP A 46 21.41 -2.95 -20.66
N GLY A 47 22.46 -2.20 -20.30
CA GLY A 47 22.91 -1.01 -21.02
C GLY A 47 21.88 0.12 -21.00
N LEU A 48 21.02 0.18 -19.98
CA LEU A 48 19.93 1.14 -19.86
C LEU A 48 20.22 2.20 -18.80
N ASP A 49 19.73 3.41 -19.02
CA ASP A 49 19.58 4.37 -17.94
C ASP A 49 18.31 4.07 -17.10
N LEU A 50 18.28 4.57 -15.87
CA LEU A 50 17.15 4.36 -14.95
C LEU A 50 15.84 4.94 -15.49
N ALA A 51 15.89 6.02 -16.27
CA ALA A 51 14.70 6.65 -16.83
C ALA A 51 14.06 5.78 -17.91
N VAL A 52 14.83 5.04 -18.69
CA VAL A 52 14.37 4.05 -19.66
C VAL A 52 13.86 2.79 -18.95
N ALA A 53 14.64 2.24 -18.01
CA ALA A 53 14.26 1.03 -17.29
C ALA A 53 12.92 1.16 -16.54
N ARG A 54 12.58 2.36 -16.05
CA ARG A 54 11.31 2.61 -15.35
C ARG A 54 10.10 2.88 -16.26
N GLN A 55 10.25 2.96 -17.58
CA GLN A 55 9.12 3.36 -18.47
C GLN A 55 7.95 2.36 -18.45
N GLY A 56 8.23 1.07 -18.19
CA GLY A 56 7.19 0.05 -18.03
C GLY A 56 6.39 0.15 -16.73
N LEU A 57 6.86 0.93 -15.75
CA LEU A 57 6.22 1.06 -14.44
C LEU A 57 5.22 2.24 -14.46
N LYS A 58 3.94 1.92 -14.62
CA LYS A 58 2.85 2.89 -14.44
C LYS A 58 2.25 2.72 -13.04
N LYS A 59 2.47 3.71 -12.18
CA LYS A 59 1.81 3.75 -10.87
C LYS A 59 0.34 4.12 -11.06
N PHE A 60 -0.55 3.40 -10.39
CA PHE A 60 -1.93 3.84 -10.31
C PHE A 60 -2.05 5.12 -9.46
N PRO A 61 -2.99 6.01 -9.80
CA PRO A 61 -3.50 6.99 -8.86
C PRO A 61 -3.78 6.34 -7.50
N GLN A 62 -3.29 6.97 -6.44
CA GLN A 62 -3.50 6.57 -5.06
C GLN A 62 -4.04 7.76 -4.28
N VAL A 63 -5.07 7.54 -3.48
CA VAL A 63 -5.58 8.48 -2.48
C VAL A 63 -5.47 7.84 -1.11
N MET A 64 -4.91 8.59 -0.16
CA MET A 64 -4.82 8.20 1.24
C MET A 64 -5.48 9.27 2.12
N LEU A 65 -6.53 8.89 2.82
CA LEU A 65 -7.26 9.75 3.77
C LEU A 65 -7.09 9.22 5.19
N ASN A 66 -6.83 10.12 6.13
CA ASN A 66 -6.78 9.82 7.56
C ASN A 66 -8.09 10.24 8.22
N VAL A 67 -8.78 9.29 8.86
CA VAL A 67 -10.02 9.52 9.61
C VAL A 67 -9.70 9.44 11.09
N CYS A 68 -9.57 10.60 11.75
CA CYS A 68 -9.31 10.69 13.20
C CYS A 68 -10.62 10.58 13.99
N ALA A 69 -10.72 9.59 14.87
CA ALA A 69 -11.89 9.36 15.71
C ALA A 69 -11.55 8.48 16.93
N GLY A 70 -12.27 8.65 18.04
CA GLY A 70 -12.06 7.90 19.27
C GLY A 70 -12.27 6.39 19.08
N GLY A 71 -13.36 5.98 18.41
CA GLY A 71 -13.70 4.60 18.09
C GLY A 71 -13.10 4.08 16.77
N ALA A 72 -11.95 4.62 16.34
CA ALA A 72 -11.35 4.30 15.04
C ALA A 72 -11.10 2.79 14.84
N ARG A 73 -10.69 2.07 15.88
CA ARG A 73 -10.37 0.65 15.78
C ARG A 73 -11.65 -0.20 15.74
N GLU A 74 -12.61 0.15 16.56
CA GLU A 74 -13.93 -0.47 16.69
C GLU A 74 -14.72 -0.32 15.39
N ALA A 75 -14.63 0.85 14.76
CA ALA A 75 -15.30 1.13 13.48
C ALA A 75 -14.92 0.15 12.36
N LEU A 76 -13.67 -0.35 12.34
CA LEU A 76 -13.24 -1.34 11.34
C LEU A 76 -13.94 -2.70 11.50
N HIS A 77 -14.51 -2.97 12.66
CA HIS A 77 -15.24 -4.21 12.94
C HIS A 77 -16.75 -4.07 12.72
N SER A 78 -17.26 -2.85 12.49
CA SER A 78 -18.67 -2.61 12.15
C SER A 78 -19.04 -3.26 10.80
N ASP A 79 -20.22 -3.86 10.75
CA ASP A 79 -20.79 -4.41 9.52
C ASP A 79 -20.98 -3.33 8.45
N GLU A 80 -21.27 -2.09 8.83
CA GLU A 80 -21.45 -0.97 7.91
C GLU A 80 -20.14 -0.64 7.18
N VAL A 81 -19.01 -0.60 7.91
CA VAL A 81 -17.68 -0.36 7.32
C VAL A 81 -17.25 -1.54 6.47
N ARG A 82 -17.52 -2.77 6.90
CA ARG A 82 -17.21 -4.00 6.13
C ARG A 82 -18.00 -4.06 4.83
N GLN A 83 -19.28 -3.71 4.86
CA GLN A 83 -20.12 -3.64 3.67
C GLN A 83 -19.60 -2.57 2.70
N ALA A 84 -19.30 -1.37 3.20
CA ALA A 84 -18.75 -0.29 2.39
C ALA A 84 -17.40 -0.67 1.78
N LEU A 85 -16.51 -1.30 2.55
CA LEU A 85 -15.25 -1.85 2.05
C LEU A 85 -15.50 -2.84 0.91
N GLY A 86 -16.38 -3.82 1.11
CA GLY A 86 -16.71 -4.82 0.10
C GLY A 86 -17.36 -4.25 -1.16
N GLU A 87 -18.09 -3.13 -1.08
CA GLU A 87 -18.57 -2.38 -2.26
C GLU A 87 -17.42 -1.74 -3.04
N VAL A 88 -16.47 -1.12 -2.36
CA VAL A 88 -15.29 -0.50 -2.97
C VAL A 88 -14.39 -1.57 -3.60
N GLU A 89 -14.16 -2.69 -2.91
CA GLU A 89 -13.40 -3.84 -3.42
C GLU A 89 -14.02 -4.41 -4.70
N ARG A 90 -15.35 -4.59 -4.72
CA ARG A 90 -16.06 -5.05 -5.93
C ARG A 90 -15.97 -4.06 -7.06
N THR A 91 -16.12 -2.76 -6.76
CA THR A 91 -15.98 -1.70 -7.76
C THR A 91 -14.59 -1.74 -8.40
N LEU A 92 -13.53 -1.87 -7.59
CA LEU A 92 -12.14 -1.86 -8.05
C LEU A 92 -11.62 -3.21 -8.55
N HIS A 93 -12.44 -4.26 -8.58
CA HIS A 93 -11.99 -5.61 -8.89
C HIS A 93 -11.25 -5.66 -10.23
N GLY A 94 -10.00 -6.14 -10.21
CA GLY A 94 -9.11 -6.23 -11.38
C GLY A 94 -8.53 -4.90 -11.88
N ARG A 95 -8.88 -3.76 -11.26
CA ARG A 95 -8.53 -2.40 -11.72
C ARG A 95 -7.87 -1.55 -10.63
N GLY A 96 -7.80 -2.06 -9.40
CA GLY A 96 -7.33 -1.32 -8.24
C GLY A 96 -7.42 -2.15 -6.96
N ARG A 97 -7.21 -1.47 -5.83
CA ARG A 97 -7.37 -2.06 -4.49
C ARG A 97 -7.72 -0.99 -3.46
N VAL A 98 -8.31 -1.43 -2.36
CA VAL A 98 -8.58 -0.62 -1.18
C VAL A 98 -7.95 -1.29 0.05
N VAL A 99 -7.40 -0.48 0.95
CA VAL A 99 -6.81 -0.92 2.20
C VAL A 99 -7.32 -0.02 3.32
N LEU A 100 -7.99 -0.63 4.30
CA LEU A 100 -8.33 -0.01 5.57
C LEU A 100 -7.41 -0.54 6.66
N ARG A 101 -6.84 0.36 7.46
CA ARG A 101 -6.06 -0.02 8.65
C ARG A 101 -6.16 1.04 9.74
N ALA A 102 -6.26 0.61 10.99
CA ALA A 102 -6.08 1.50 12.13
C ALA A 102 -4.60 1.90 12.25
N SER A 103 -4.32 3.11 12.70
CA SER A 103 -2.98 3.47 13.14
C SER A 103 -2.66 2.78 14.46
N GLY A 104 -1.43 2.30 14.61
CA GLY A 104 -0.97 1.65 15.85
C GLY A 104 -0.56 2.65 16.94
N THR A 105 -0.35 3.91 16.56
CA THR A 105 0.18 4.97 17.44
C THR A 105 -0.77 6.16 17.59
N GLU A 106 -1.79 6.25 16.74
CA GLU A 106 -2.71 7.40 16.68
C GLU A 106 -4.16 6.89 16.65
N PRO A 107 -5.13 7.64 17.21
CA PRO A 107 -6.56 7.29 17.16
C PRO A 107 -7.15 7.63 15.79
N LEU A 108 -6.68 6.96 14.74
CA LEU A 108 -7.16 7.17 13.37
C LEU A 108 -7.22 5.89 12.54
N VAL A 109 -8.07 5.90 11.52
CA VAL A 109 -8.11 4.92 10.44
C VAL A 109 -7.49 5.53 9.18
N ARG A 110 -6.60 4.78 8.53
CA ARG A 110 -6.07 5.09 7.21
C ARG A 110 -6.93 4.41 6.15
N VAL A 111 -7.49 5.21 5.26
CA VAL A 111 -8.24 4.78 4.08
C VAL A 111 -7.34 4.99 2.87
N THR A 112 -6.86 3.90 2.27
CA THR A 112 -6.04 3.97 1.05
C THR A 112 -6.79 3.31 -0.09
N VAL A 113 -6.99 4.05 -1.18
CA VAL A 113 -7.61 3.54 -2.40
C VAL A 113 -6.65 3.78 -3.57
N GLU A 114 -6.46 2.75 -4.40
CA GLU A 114 -5.68 2.80 -5.62
C GLU A 114 -6.49 2.25 -6.77
N GLY A 115 -6.37 2.84 -7.95
CA GLY A 115 -7.10 2.37 -9.13
C GLY A 115 -6.73 3.14 -10.40
N ALA A 116 -7.24 2.68 -11.54
CA ALA A 116 -6.89 3.23 -12.85
C ALA A 116 -7.28 4.71 -13.05
N GLU A 117 -8.41 5.15 -12.48
CA GLU A 117 -8.98 6.49 -12.72
C GLU A 117 -8.96 7.38 -11.48
N THR A 118 -8.26 8.51 -11.54
CA THR A 118 -8.07 9.43 -10.40
C THR A 118 -9.38 9.90 -9.77
N ALA A 119 -10.37 10.25 -10.60
CA ALA A 119 -11.66 10.74 -10.11
C ALA A 119 -12.46 9.65 -9.37
N GLU A 120 -12.45 8.41 -9.90
CA GLU A 120 -13.09 7.26 -9.26
C GLU A 120 -12.40 6.95 -7.92
N VAL A 121 -11.06 6.93 -7.89
CA VAL A 121 -10.26 6.68 -6.69
C VAL A 121 -10.57 7.72 -5.60
N GLN A 122 -10.63 9.01 -5.95
CA GLN A 122 -10.97 10.07 -5.00
C GLN A 122 -12.38 9.89 -4.43
N GLN A 123 -13.38 9.67 -5.29
CA GLN A 123 -14.78 9.49 -4.87
C GLN A 123 -14.95 8.28 -3.95
N LEU A 124 -14.31 7.15 -4.29
CA LEU A 124 -14.38 5.93 -3.48
C LEU A 124 -13.69 6.12 -2.12
N ALA A 125 -12.52 6.78 -2.10
CA ALA A 125 -11.82 7.07 -0.86
C ALA A 125 -12.64 7.99 0.06
N GLU A 126 -13.21 9.06 -0.48
CA GLU A 126 -14.05 10.01 0.26
C GLU A 126 -15.33 9.34 0.79
N LYS A 127 -16.03 8.56 -0.05
CA LYS A 127 -17.22 7.81 0.36
C LYS A 127 -16.91 6.88 1.53
N LEU A 128 -15.83 6.10 1.41
CA LEU A 128 -15.45 5.15 2.46
C LEU A 128 -15.00 5.85 3.73
N ALA A 129 -14.20 6.92 3.61
CA ALA A 129 -13.76 7.72 4.75
C ALA A 129 -14.92 8.37 5.51
N ALA A 130 -15.95 8.85 4.80
CA ALA A 130 -17.15 9.41 5.43
C ALA A 130 -17.92 8.36 6.24
N ILE A 131 -18.07 7.14 5.72
CA ILE A 131 -18.73 6.03 6.43
C ILE A 131 -17.92 5.64 7.67
N VAL A 132 -16.60 5.46 7.52
CA VAL A 132 -15.71 5.16 8.66
C VAL A 132 -15.82 6.23 9.74
N LYS A 133 -15.83 7.51 9.36
CA LYS A 133 -15.97 8.63 10.31
C LYS A 133 -17.29 8.56 11.06
N MET A 134 -18.40 8.40 10.35
CA MET A 134 -19.74 8.32 10.94
C MET A 134 -19.87 7.17 11.95
N VAL A 135 -19.31 6.00 11.63
CA VAL A 135 -19.34 4.83 12.51
C VAL A 135 -18.42 5.03 13.72
N ALA A 136 -17.22 5.57 13.50
CA ALA A 136 -16.24 5.80 14.56
C ALA A 136 -16.64 6.89 15.55
N GLU A 137 -17.53 7.83 15.16
CA GLU A 137 -18.11 8.84 16.05
C GLU A 137 -19.31 8.31 16.87
N ARG A 138 -19.90 7.18 16.45
CA ARG A 138 -21.00 6.51 17.18
C ARG A 138 -20.53 5.41 18.13
N SER A 139 -19.30 4.93 17.95
CA SER A 139 -18.67 3.85 18.71
C SER A 139 -17.94 4.43 19.92
#